data_AF-A0A811I123-F1
#
_entry.id   AF-A0A811I123-F1
#
_cell.length_a   1.000
_cell.length_b   1.000
_cell.length_c   1.000
_cell.angle_alpha   90.00
_cell.angle_beta   90.00
_cell.angle_gamma   90.00
#
_symmetry.space_group_name_H-M   'P 1'
#
loop_
_entity.id
_entity.type
_entity.pdbx_description
1 polymer ?
#
loop_
_entity_poly.entity_id
_entity_poly.type
_entity_poly.pdbx_seq_one_letter_code
_entity_poly.pdbx_strand_id
1 'polypeptide(L)'
;MTVSWKQRVDITRLLDLGDPAIFGRVQEEVDTLNEHHIAFEIVPGVTSASAAVATMQTGLTMRTVAKSVTFSTGHFKDSEENEVDVNSLVNGGTLAIYMGVKRLGKIITQIQQYTDIDYPIAIVFQASCFNEFVVKGRLSNIISKLQHYSIEAKPGICIIGEVVDYTENTPKSYDPMKQFYVVSGSKHDALMLCEHLYDEGYGCLLNPNDTSNGTYHSSQYDYYDAFIKQQENVTYISTDRADANTVLCH
;
A
#
# COMPACT_ATOMS: atom_id res chain seq x y z
N MET A 1 18.26 14.88 1.92
CA MET A 1 18.70 14.27 0.65
C MET A 1 18.65 15.33 -0.42
N THR A 2 19.80 15.81 -0.87
CA THR A 2 19.90 16.87 -1.89
C THR A 2 20.00 16.17 -3.25
N VAL A 3 18.96 16.22 -4.07
CA VAL A 3 19.00 15.66 -5.43
C VAL A 3 19.65 16.70 -6.34
N SER A 4 20.83 16.35 -6.87
CA SER A 4 21.58 17.17 -7.82
C SER A 4 20.99 17.03 -9.22
N TRP A 5 20.22 18.02 -9.67
CA TRP A 5 19.69 18.09 -11.03
C TRP A 5 20.75 18.64 -12.00
N LYS A 6 21.61 17.76 -12.51
CA LYS A 6 22.65 18.13 -13.49
C LYS A 6 22.61 17.24 -14.72
N GLN A 7 21.46 17.15 -15.38
CA GLN A 7 21.32 16.69 -16.76
C GLN A 7 19.98 17.18 -17.33
N ARG A 8 19.95 17.58 -18.61
CA ARG A 8 18.74 17.99 -19.33
C ARG A 8 17.79 16.78 -19.41
N VAL A 9 16.82 16.74 -18.51
CA VAL A 9 15.66 15.85 -18.60
C VAL A 9 14.47 16.78 -18.77
N ASP A 10 13.78 16.70 -19.92
CA ASP A 10 12.72 17.65 -20.27
C ASP A 10 11.49 17.58 -19.35
N ILE A 11 11.36 16.53 -18.53
CA ILE A 11 10.25 16.32 -17.59
C ILE A 11 10.76 15.55 -16.36
N THR A 12 10.59 16.14 -15.17
CA THR A 12 10.75 15.42 -13.89
C THR A 12 9.37 14.97 -13.43
N ARG A 13 9.16 13.66 -13.29
CA ARG A 13 7.99 13.10 -12.58
C ARG A 13 8.34 12.99 -11.09
N LEU A 14 7.59 13.65 -10.24
CA LEU A 14 7.63 13.39 -8.79
C LEU A 14 6.98 12.02 -8.55
N LEU A 15 7.76 11.08 -8.03
CA LEU A 15 7.31 9.74 -7.69
C LEU A 15 6.93 9.72 -6.21
N ASP A 16 5.72 10.21 -5.91
CA ASP A 16 5.13 9.99 -4.59
C ASP A 16 4.45 8.63 -4.52
N LEU A 17 4.60 7.95 -3.38
CA LEU A 17 3.91 6.71 -3.10
C LEU A 17 2.42 7.00 -2.87
N GLY A 18 1.58 6.69 -3.86
CA GLY A 18 0.13 6.87 -3.79
C GLY A 18 -0.35 8.06 -4.61
N ASP A 19 -1.16 8.94 -4.01
CA ASP A 19 -1.63 10.17 -4.64
C ASP A 19 -0.88 11.39 -4.07
N PRO A 20 -0.20 12.21 -4.90
CA PRO A 20 0.57 13.37 -4.42
C PRO A 20 -0.25 14.39 -3.62
N ALA A 21 -1.56 14.51 -3.90
CA ALA A 21 -2.43 15.46 -3.25
C ALA A 21 -2.87 15.02 -1.83
N ILE A 22 -2.65 13.75 -1.46
CA ILE A 22 -3.06 13.20 -0.16
C ILE A 22 -1.82 12.95 0.69
N PHE A 23 -1.54 13.87 1.61
CA PHE A 23 -0.40 13.82 2.56
C PHE A 23 1.00 13.71 1.91
N GLY A 24 1.14 13.93 0.59
CA GLY A 24 2.41 13.87 -0.15
C GLY A 24 3.28 15.13 -0.08
N ARG A 25 2.80 16.22 0.54
CA ARG A 25 3.49 17.52 0.63
C ARG A 25 3.79 18.17 -0.73
N VAL A 26 3.04 17.82 -1.78
CA VAL A 26 3.20 18.29 -3.15
C VAL A 26 3.37 19.81 -3.29
N GLN A 27 2.72 20.62 -2.44
CA GLN A 27 2.84 22.07 -2.50
C GLN A 27 4.27 22.57 -2.28
N GLU A 28 5.01 21.99 -1.34
CA GLU A 28 6.40 22.40 -1.05
C GLU A 28 7.32 22.14 -2.25
N GLU A 29 7.07 21.04 -2.97
CA GLU A 29 7.81 20.68 -4.17
C GLU A 29 7.44 21.56 -5.35
N VAL A 30 6.15 21.84 -5.51
CA VAL A 30 5.63 22.79 -6.51
C VAL A 30 6.22 24.18 -6.33
N ASP A 31 6.27 24.69 -5.09
CA ASP A 31 6.84 26.00 -4.79
C ASP A 31 8.33 26.05 -5.17
N THR A 32 9.08 25.02 -4.80
CA THR A 32 10.51 24.89 -5.15
C THR A 32 10.75 24.84 -6.67
N LEU A 33 9.93 24.08 -7.40
CA LEU A 33 10.04 23.97 -8.86
C LEU A 33 9.70 25.29 -9.55
N ASN A 34 8.68 26.00 -9.05
CA ASN A 34 8.32 27.34 -9.53
C ASN A 34 9.45 28.36 -9.29
N GLU A 35 10.06 28.35 -8.10
CA GLU A 35 11.21 29.23 -7.77
C GLU A 35 12.40 29.03 -8.70
N HIS A 36 12.62 27.79 -9.17
CA HIS A 36 13.69 27.44 -10.09
C HIS A 36 13.28 27.47 -11.57
N HIS A 37 12.05 27.89 -11.89
CA HIS A 37 11.49 27.90 -13.24
C HIS A 37 11.59 26.54 -13.96
N ILE A 38 11.41 25.44 -13.22
CA ILE A 38 11.44 24.08 -13.75
C ILE A 38 10.01 23.70 -14.15
N ALA A 39 9.82 23.27 -15.40
CA ALA A 39 8.52 22.78 -15.86
C ALA A 39 8.18 21.44 -15.19
N PHE A 40 6.93 21.29 -14.75
CA PHE A 40 6.44 20.08 -14.10
C PHE A 40 4.97 19.82 -14.42
N GLU A 41 4.53 18.60 -14.14
CA GLU A 41 3.14 18.14 -14.24
C GLU A 41 2.81 17.31 -12.99
N ILE A 42 1.63 17.54 -12.41
CA ILE A 42 1.11 16.71 -11.31
C ILE A 42 0.26 15.60 -11.94
N VAL A 43 0.69 14.36 -11.79
CA VAL A 43 -0.05 13.18 -12.25
C VAL A 43 -0.81 12.57 -11.07
N PRO A 44 -2.16 12.49 -11.11
CA PRO A 44 -2.94 11.90 -10.02
C PRO A 44 -2.65 10.41 -9.87
N GLY A 45 -2.73 9.92 -8.65
CA GLY A 45 -2.40 8.54 -8.30
C GLY A 45 -3.54 7.81 -7.59
N VAL A 46 -3.30 6.54 -7.28
CA VAL A 46 -4.22 5.76 -6.44
C VAL A 46 -3.77 5.89 -4.99
N THR A 47 -4.60 6.50 -4.17
CA THR A 47 -4.29 6.68 -2.74
C THR A 47 -4.38 5.37 -1.95
N SER A 48 -3.58 5.25 -0.88
CA SER A 48 -3.50 4.02 -0.07
C SER A 48 -4.84 3.61 0.53
N ALA A 49 -5.74 4.55 0.82
CA ALA A 49 -7.08 4.22 1.33
C ALA A 49 -7.94 3.52 0.27
N SER A 50 -7.88 3.97 -0.98
CA SER A 50 -8.60 3.33 -2.09
C SER A 50 -8.03 1.94 -2.37
N ALA A 51 -6.69 1.82 -2.36
CA ALA A 51 -6.04 0.51 -2.48
C ALA A 51 -6.45 -0.45 -1.36
N ALA A 52 -6.48 0.03 -0.12
CA ALA A 52 -6.84 -0.77 1.05
C ALA A 52 -8.27 -1.32 1.01
N VAL A 53 -9.25 -0.50 0.62
CA VAL A 53 -10.63 -0.99 0.51
C VAL A 53 -10.81 -1.93 -0.69
N ALA A 54 -10.07 -1.72 -1.78
CA ALA A 54 -10.07 -2.62 -2.92
C ALA A 54 -9.55 -4.02 -2.54
N THR A 55 -8.46 -4.11 -1.76
CA THR A 55 -7.95 -5.36 -1.17
C THR A 55 -9.03 -6.07 -0.33
N MET A 56 -9.84 -5.30 0.40
CA MET A 56 -10.95 -5.83 1.21
C MET A 56 -12.26 -6.03 0.42
N GLN A 57 -12.25 -5.79 -0.90
CA GLN A 57 -13.41 -5.88 -1.78
C GLN A 57 -14.60 -5.04 -1.31
N THR A 58 -14.32 -3.84 -0.77
CA THR A 58 -15.33 -2.89 -0.29
C THR A 58 -15.03 -1.49 -0.79
N GLY A 59 -15.90 -0.54 -0.46
CA GLY A 59 -15.70 0.89 -0.70
C GLY A 59 -15.39 1.65 0.59
N LEU A 60 -14.78 2.83 0.44
CA LEU A 60 -14.67 3.82 1.53
C LEU A 60 -16.04 4.42 1.93
N THR A 61 -17.03 4.27 1.06
CA THR A 61 -18.41 4.72 1.27
C THR A 61 -19.38 3.66 0.78
N MET A 62 -20.51 3.53 1.45
CA MET A 62 -21.61 2.66 1.07
C MET A 62 -22.93 3.34 1.43
N ARG A 63 -23.85 3.45 0.46
CA ARG A 63 -25.04 4.34 0.53
C ARG A 63 -25.84 4.24 1.83
N THR A 64 -25.99 3.03 2.36
CA THR A 64 -26.80 2.74 3.57
C THR A 64 -25.96 2.59 4.84
N VAL A 65 -24.63 2.62 4.74
CA VAL A 65 -23.72 2.24 5.83
C VAL A 65 -22.72 3.35 6.18
N ALA A 66 -22.07 3.94 5.17
CA ALA A 66 -21.21 5.10 5.37
C ALA A 66 -21.31 6.08 4.19
N LYS A 67 -21.82 7.29 4.46
CA LYS A 67 -22.08 8.31 3.44
C LYS A 67 -20.93 9.29 3.26
N SER A 68 -19.95 9.27 4.14
CA SER A 68 -18.78 10.15 4.13
C SER A 68 -17.52 9.35 4.44
N VAL A 69 -16.39 9.87 3.96
CA VAL A 69 -15.05 9.41 4.32
C VAL A 69 -14.25 10.60 4.84
N THR A 70 -13.45 10.38 5.87
CA THR A 70 -12.48 11.36 6.38
C THR A 70 -11.09 10.77 6.28
N PHE A 71 -10.21 11.47 5.58
CA PHE A 71 -8.78 11.14 5.52
C PHE A 71 -8.06 11.92 6.60
N SER A 72 -7.34 11.23 7.48
CA SER A 72 -6.58 11.84 8.57
C SER A 72 -5.17 11.28 8.63
N THR A 73 -4.23 12.03 9.18
CA THR A 73 -2.85 11.59 9.42
C THR A 73 -2.63 11.34 10.90
N GLY A 74 -1.98 10.23 11.22
CA GLY A 74 -1.48 9.94 12.56
C GLY A 74 -0.14 10.61 12.84
N HIS A 75 0.53 11.23 11.86
CA HIS A 75 1.81 11.91 12.06
C HIS A 75 1.62 13.42 11.90
N PHE A 76 1.65 14.15 13.02
CA PHE A 76 1.63 15.62 13.04
C PHE A 76 3.04 16.12 13.31
N LYS A 77 3.53 16.98 12.41
CA LYS A 77 4.90 17.52 12.42
C LYS A 77 5.18 18.40 13.66
N ASP A 78 4.12 18.98 14.23
CA ASP A 78 4.21 19.89 15.36
C ASP A 78 3.07 19.60 16.35
N SER A 79 3.42 19.44 17.63
CA SER A 79 2.58 19.17 18.81
C SER A 79 2.05 17.73 19.00
N GLU A 80 2.26 17.22 20.21
CA GLU A 80 1.76 15.94 20.70
C GLU A 80 0.23 15.90 20.87
N GLU A 81 -0.47 17.00 20.59
CA GLU A 81 -1.86 17.27 20.97
C GLU A 81 -2.87 17.31 19.82
N ASN A 82 -2.45 17.23 18.56
CA ASN A 82 -3.42 17.21 17.46
C ASN A 82 -4.31 15.96 17.53
N GLU A 83 -5.62 16.19 17.71
CA GLU A 83 -6.66 15.17 17.75
C GLU A 83 -7.05 14.72 16.35
N VAL A 84 -7.34 13.44 16.21
CA VAL A 84 -7.95 12.92 14.99
C VAL A 84 -9.39 13.43 14.91
N ASP A 85 -9.79 14.01 13.79
CA ASP A 85 -11.19 14.38 13.57
C ASP A 85 -12.05 13.11 13.45
N VAL A 86 -12.80 12.82 14.51
CA VAL A 86 -13.70 11.66 14.61
C VAL A 86 -15.16 12.03 14.35
N ASN A 87 -15.48 13.29 14.07
CA ASN A 87 -16.89 13.72 13.94
C ASN A 87 -17.61 12.96 12.83
N SER A 88 -16.97 12.78 11.68
CA SER A 88 -17.53 11.98 10.59
C SER A 88 -17.75 10.52 11.00
N LEU A 89 -16.84 9.93 11.78
CA LEU A 89 -16.97 8.56 12.27
C LEU A 89 -18.18 8.42 13.20
N VAL A 90 -18.35 9.33 14.16
CA VAL A 90 -19.50 9.35 15.09
C VAL A 90 -20.82 9.52 14.34
N ASN A 91 -20.81 10.23 13.21
CA ASN A 91 -21.98 10.40 12.33
C ASN A 91 -22.18 9.23 11.33
N GLY A 92 -21.53 8.08 11.53
CA GLY A 92 -21.67 6.89 10.69
C GLY A 92 -20.86 6.96 9.38
N GLY A 93 -19.81 7.76 9.33
CA GLY A 93 -18.85 7.81 8.23
C GLY A 93 -17.71 6.80 8.40
N THR A 94 -16.81 6.76 7.40
CA THR A 94 -15.57 5.98 7.45
C THR A 94 -14.38 6.89 7.73
N LEU A 95 -13.49 6.46 8.63
CA LEU A 95 -12.27 7.17 8.97
C LEU A 95 -11.06 6.39 8.47
N ALA A 96 -10.29 6.99 7.56
CA ALA A 96 -9.08 6.44 6.98
C ALA A 96 -7.85 7.18 7.50
N ILE A 97 -7.03 6.50 8.31
CA ILE A 97 -5.90 7.09 9.03
C ILE A 97 -4.57 6.63 8.41
N TYR A 98 -3.88 7.57 7.77
CA TYR A 98 -2.53 7.41 7.24
C TYR A 98 -1.51 7.51 8.35
N MET A 99 -0.41 6.76 8.26
CA MET A 99 0.71 6.85 9.23
C MET A 99 0.26 6.65 10.70
N GLY A 100 -0.89 6.01 10.92
CA GLY A 100 -1.54 5.90 12.23
C GLY A 100 -1.08 4.73 13.08
N VAL A 101 -0.50 3.68 12.47
CA VAL A 101 -0.22 2.39 13.13
C VAL A 101 0.61 2.55 14.41
N LYS A 102 1.67 3.37 14.39
CA LYS A 102 2.52 3.60 15.57
C LYS A 102 1.81 4.35 16.70
N ARG A 103 0.81 5.18 16.38
CA ARG A 103 0.02 5.96 17.36
C ARG A 103 -1.36 5.36 17.61
N LEU A 104 -1.62 4.13 17.14
CA LEU A 104 -2.95 3.54 17.17
C LEU A 104 -3.55 3.50 18.58
N GLY A 105 -2.75 3.22 19.61
CA GLY A 105 -3.21 3.26 21.01
C GLY A 105 -3.76 4.63 21.42
N LYS A 106 -3.04 5.72 21.11
CA LYS A 106 -3.49 7.09 21.40
C LYS A 106 -4.76 7.45 20.60
N ILE A 107 -4.81 7.04 19.33
CA ILE A 107 -5.96 7.28 18.44
C ILE A 107 -7.21 6.58 18.98
N ILE A 108 -7.10 5.33 19.42
CA ILE A 108 -8.21 4.58 20.02
C ILE A 108 -8.70 5.30 21.28
N THR A 109 -7.80 5.73 22.16
CA THR A 109 -8.17 6.52 23.36
C THR A 109 -8.87 7.82 23.00
N GLN A 110 -8.42 8.53 21.95
CA GLN A 110 -9.10 9.73 21.47
C GLN A 110 -10.51 9.41 20.97
N ILE A 111 -10.70 8.39 20.13
CA ILE A 111 -12.03 7.99 19.64
C ILE A 111 -12.97 7.67 20.82
N GLN A 112 -12.47 6.97 21.83
CA GLN A 112 -13.23 6.59 23.03
C GLN A 112 -13.67 7.78 23.89
N GLN A 113 -13.08 8.97 23.73
CA GLN A 113 -13.54 10.18 24.42
C GLN A 113 -14.83 10.74 23.80
N TYR A 114 -15.13 10.39 22.54
CA TYR A 114 -16.28 10.92 21.80
C TYR A 114 -17.43 9.91 21.68
N THR A 115 -17.18 8.62 21.87
CA THR A 115 -18.17 7.55 21.67
C THR A 115 -17.76 6.24 22.34
N ASP A 116 -18.75 5.53 22.88
CA ASP A 116 -18.60 4.18 23.47
C ASP A 116 -18.70 3.06 22.43
N ILE A 117 -18.93 3.41 21.15
CA ILE A 117 -19.06 2.42 20.09
C ILE A 117 -17.69 1.77 19.84
N ASP A 118 -17.63 0.46 20.05
CA ASP A 118 -16.49 -0.35 19.62
C ASP A 118 -16.56 -0.52 18.11
N TYR A 119 -15.97 0.39 17.34
CA TYR A 119 -16.03 0.32 15.88
C TYR A 119 -15.21 -0.85 15.33
N PRO A 120 -15.65 -1.44 14.21
CA PRO A 120 -14.79 -2.33 13.45
C PRO A 120 -13.66 -1.53 12.80
N ILE A 121 -12.47 -2.15 12.77
CA ILE A 121 -11.23 -1.57 12.24
C ILE A 121 -10.49 -2.62 11.43
N ALA A 122 -10.00 -2.21 10.27
CA ALA A 122 -9.05 -2.97 9.47
C ALA A 122 -7.75 -2.18 9.30
N ILE A 123 -6.63 -2.87 9.44
CA ILE A 123 -5.31 -2.30 9.18
C ILE A 123 -4.74 -3.04 7.99
N VAL A 124 -4.55 -2.30 6.89
CA VAL A 124 -3.98 -2.83 5.65
C VAL A 124 -2.55 -2.36 5.54
N PHE A 125 -1.62 -3.30 5.51
CA PHE A 125 -0.20 -3.04 5.35
C PHE A 125 0.23 -3.32 3.93
N GLN A 126 1.07 -2.44 3.37
CA GLN A 126 1.58 -2.58 2.00
C GLN A 126 0.46 -2.85 0.99
N ALA A 127 -0.67 -2.12 1.10
CA ALA A 127 -1.83 -2.29 0.23
C ALA A 127 -1.42 -2.30 -1.25
N SER A 128 -1.98 -3.21 -2.04
CA SER A 128 -1.65 -3.44 -3.47
C SER A 128 -0.24 -3.98 -3.76
N CYS A 129 0.57 -4.28 -2.74
CA CYS A 129 1.83 -4.99 -2.91
C CYS A 129 1.64 -6.51 -2.77
N PHE A 130 2.54 -7.30 -3.33
CA PHE A 130 2.50 -8.77 -3.26
C PHE A 130 2.55 -9.31 -1.82
N ASN A 131 3.15 -8.57 -0.88
CA ASN A 131 3.24 -8.90 0.54
C ASN A 131 2.24 -8.09 1.38
N GLU A 132 1.12 -7.69 0.77
CA GLU A 132 0.03 -7.08 1.50
C GLU A 132 -0.49 -8.02 2.59
N PHE A 133 -0.86 -7.46 3.73
CA PHE A 133 -1.54 -8.21 4.77
C PHE A 133 -2.55 -7.33 5.49
N VAL A 134 -3.64 -7.96 5.92
CA VAL A 134 -4.77 -7.26 6.55
C VAL A 134 -5.03 -7.85 7.92
N VAL A 135 -5.09 -6.97 8.92
CA VAL A 135 -5.50 -7.32 10.28
C VAL A 135 -6.85 -6.67 10.54
N LYS A 136 -7.91 -7.47 10.66
CA LYS A 136 -9.26 -7.01 11.03
C LYS A 136 -9.54 -7.24 12.51
N GLY A 137 -10.25 -6.33 13.13
CA GLY A 137 -10.66 -6.43 14.52
C GLY A 137 -11.65 -5.34 14.89
N ARG A 138 -11.71 -5.05 16.18
CA ARG A 138 -12.48 -3.93 16.73
C ARG A 138 -11.52 -3.05 17.53
N LEU A 139 -11.90 -1.80 17.80
CA LEU A 139 -11.05 -0.88 18.58
C LEU A 139 -10.58 -1.50 19.89
N SER A 140 -11.43 -2.31 20.52
CA SER A 140 -11.16 -3.04 21.77
C SER A 140 -10.07 -4.11 21.69
N ASN A 141 -9.83 -4.73 20.52
CA ASN A 141 -8.95 -5.91 20.42
C ASN A 141 -7.83 -5.80 19.37
N ILE A 142 -7.86 -4.77 18.53
CA ILE A 142 -6.92 -4.65 17.40
C ILE A 142 -5.46 -4.55 17.85
N ILE A 143 -5.19 -3.87 18.98
CA ILE A 143 -3.83 -3.74 19.52
C ILE A 143 -3.27 -5.11 19.90
N SER A 144 -4.06 -5.93 20.61
CA SER A 144 -3.67 -7.29 20.98
C SER A 144 -3.44 -8.16 19.75
N LYS A 145 -4.29 -8.05 18.72
CA LYS A 145 -4.08 -8.78 17.47
C LYS A 145 -2.76 -8.41 16.78
N LEU A 146 -2.39 -7.13 16.78
CA LEU A 146 -1.14 -6.67 16.18
C LEU A 146 0.12 -7.20 16.87
N GLN A 147 0.08 -7.49 18.17
CA GLN A 147 1.23 -8.03 18.90
C GLN A 147 1.71 -9.39 18.37
N HIS A 148 0.85 -10.13 17.68
CA HIS A 148 1.19 -11.40 17.05
C HIS A 148 1.95 -11.25 15.72
N TYR A 149 2.16 -10.02 15.24
CA TYR A 149 2.80 -9.73 13.97
C TYR A 149 4.03 -8.85 14.17
N SER A 150 5.11 -9.15 13.45
CA SER A 150 6.28 -8.26 13.34
C SER A 150 5.94 -7.06 12.43
N ILE A 151 5.21 -6.08 12.98
CA ILE A 151 4.70 -4.90 12.28
C ILE A 151 5.64 -3.70 12.30
N GLU A 152 6.75 -3.80 13.04
CA GLU A 152 7.71 -2.71 13.16
C GLU A 152 8.23 -2.31 11.76
N ALA A 153 8.15 -1.00 11.47
CA ALA A 153 8.57 -0.36 10.23
C ALA A 153 7.73 -0.57 8.95
N LYS A 154 6.59 -1.29 8.99
CA LYS A 154 5.76 -1.46 7.79
C LYS A 154 4.75 -0.32 7.59
N PRO A 155 4.63 0.27 6.38
CA PRO A 155 3.59 1.24 6.10
C PRO A 155 2.22 0.55 6.13
N GLY A 156 1.30 1.12 6.89
CA GLY A 156 -0.06 0.63 7.01
C GLY A 156 -1.06 1.76 7.17
N ILE A 157 -2.26 1.52 6.66
CA ILE A 157 -3.41 2.42 6.76
C ILE A 157 -4.49 1.76 7.61
N CYS A 158 -5.07 2.53 8.52
CA CYS A 158 -6.19 2.08 9.34
C CYS A 158 -7.51 2.57 8.74
N ILE A 159 -8.43 1.66 8.46
CA ILE A 159 -9.80 1.96 8.03
C ILE A 159 -10.72 1.63 9.20
N ILE A 160 -11.48 2.61 9.68
CA ILE A 160 -12.36 2.49 10.84
C ILE A 160 -13.78 2.87 10.41
N GLY A 161 -14.75 2.07 10.84
CA GLY A 161 -16.18 2.31 10.59
C GLY A 161 -16.88 1.09 10.04
N GLU A 162 -18.22 1.12 10.08
CA GLU A 162 -19.10 -0.01 9.78
C GLU A 162 -18.82 -0.70 8.44
N VAL A 163 -18.26 0.01 7.45
CA VAL A 163 -17.87 -0.56 6.14
C VAL A 163 -16.92 -1.77 6.25
N VAL A 164 -16.15 -1.86 7.34
CA VAL A 164 -15.23 -2.97 7.59
C VAL A 164 -15.97 -4.29 7.84
N ASP A 165 -17.15 -4.26 8.46
CA ASP A 165 -17.93 -5.48 8.77
C ASP A 165 -18.60 -6.07 7.51
N TYR A 166 -18.73 -5.28 6.43
CA TYR A 166 -19.28 -5.73 5.15
C TYR A 166 -18.21 -6.33 4.22
N THR A 167 -17.02 -6.60 4.74
CA THR A 167 -15.93 -7.20 3.96
C THR A 167 -16.04 -8.73 4.03
N GLU A 168 -16.70 -9.34 3.03
CA GLU A 168 -16.94 -10.79 2.99
C GLU A 168 -15.66 -11.61 2.76
N ASN A 169 -14.59 -11.00 2.27
CA ASN A 169 -13.35 -11.68 1.97
C ASN A 169 -12.19 -11.25 2.88
N THR A 170 -11.49 -12.24 3.41
CA THR A 170 -10.06 -12.13 3.69
C THR A 170 -9.39 -11.95 2.32
N PRO A 171 -8.54 -10.94 2.09
CA PRO A 171 -7.85 -10.81 0.82
C PRO A 171 -7.16 -12.12 0.45
N LYS A 172 -6.91 -12.36 -0.84
CA LYS A 172 -5.98 -13.40 -1.32
C LYS A 172 -4.63 -13.08 -0.67
N SER A 173 -4.41 -13.52 0.56
CA SER A 173 -3.12 -13.39 1.22
C SER A 173 -2.20 -14.27 0.41
N TYR A 174 -1.17 -13.67 -0.18
CA TYR A 174 0.03 -14.40 -0.54
C TYR A 174 0.38 -15.28 0.68
N ASP A 175 0.40 -16.59 0.47
CA ASP A 175 0.89 -17.53 1.46
C ASP A 175 2.42 -17.49 1.33
N PRO A 176 3.15 -16.95 2.32
CA PRO A 176 4.61 -16.89 2.26
C PRO A 176 5.25 -18.28 2.21
N MET A 177 4.50 -19.34 2.53
CA MET A 177 4.95 -20.73 2.40
C MET A 177 4.77 -21.30 1.00
N LYS A 178 4.01 -20.63 0.10
CA LYS A 178 3.86 -21.03 -1.31
C LYS A 178 5.04 -20.55 -2.16
N GLN A 179 5.26 -21.23 -3.29
CA GLN A 179 6.32 -20.95 -4.26
C GLN A 179 6.35 -19.47 -4.68
N PHE A 180 7.55 -18.88 -4.76
CA PHE A 180 7.80 -17.55 -5.30
C PHE A 180 8.46 -17.66 -6.67
N TYR A 181 7.92 -16.99 -7.69
CA TYR A 181 8.42 -17.05 -9.06
C TYR A 181 9.12 -15.76 -9.47
N VAL A 182 10.28 -15.90 -10.12
CA VAL A 182 10.99 -14.80 -10.77
C VAL A 182 10.88 -14.98 -12.27
N VAL A 183 10.12 -14.11 -12.94
CA VAL A 183 9.70 -14.27 -14.33
C VAL A 183 10.57 -13.43 -15.26
N SER A 184 11.18 -14.07 -16.26
CA SER A 184 12.00 -13.42 -17.29
C SER A 184 11.33 -13.55 -18.68
N GLY A 185 11.75 -12.72 -19.62
CA GLY A 185 11.27 -12.68 -20.99
C GLY A 185 10.62 -11.34 -21.33
N SER A 186 9.92 -11.29 -22.47
CA SER A 186 9.29 -10.06 -22.95
C SER A 186 8.42 -9.40 -21.85
N LYS A 187 8.54 -8.08 -21.69
CA LYS A 187 7.86 -7.33 -20.61
C LYS A 187 6.36 -7.62 -20.55
N HIS A 188 5.73 -7.67 -21.71
CA HIS A 188 4.29 -7.93 -21.80
C HIS A 188 3.96 -9.35 -21.33
N ASP A 189 4.64 -10.36 -21.87
CA ASP A 189 4.33 -11.76 -21.55
C ASP A 189 4.67 -12.11 -20.11
N ALA A 190 5.79 -11.56 -19.61
CA ALA A 190 6.20 -11.75 -18.22
C ALA A 190 5.23 -11.10 -17.24
N LEU A 191 4.64 -9.94 -17.59
CA LEU A 191 3.58 -9.32 -16.80
C LEU A 191 2.30 -10.17 -16.81
N MET A 192 1.87 -10.66 -17.97
CA MET A 192 0.70 -11.53 -18.09
C MET A 192 0.86 -12.83 -17.27
N LEU A 193 2.06 -13.43 -17.27
CA LEU A 193 2.34 -14.62 -16.49
C LEU A 193 2.38 -14.33 -14.98
N CYS A 194 2.96 -13.19 -14.56
CA CYS A 194 2.90 -12.75 -13.18
C CYS A 194 1.45 -12.53 -12.70
N GLU A 195 0.62 -11.90 -13.52
CA GLU A 195 -0.81 -11.69 -13.20
C GLU A 195 -1.53 -13.03 -12.97
N HIS A 196 -1.33 -14.00 -13.86
CA HIS A 196 -1.89 -15.34 -13.70
C HIS A 196 -1.38 -16.06 -12.44
N LEU A 197 -0.07 -16.02 -12.16
CA LEU A 197 0.51 -16.62 -10.97
C LEU A 197 -0.02 -15.99 -9.66
N TYR A 198 -0.17 -14.67 -9.66
CA TYR A 198 -0.78 -13.95 -8.55
C TYR A 198 -2.23 -14.36 -8.34
N ASP A 199 -2.98 -14.58 -9.43
CA ASP A 199 -4.37 -15.04 -9.35
C ASP A 199 -4.51 -16.44 -8.73
N GLU A 200 -3.56 -17.32 -8.99
CA GLU A 200 -3.43 -18.65 -8.36
C GLU A 200 -2.89 -18.59 -6.91
N GLY A 201 -2.52 -17.39 -6.44
CA GLY A 201 -2.04 -17.13 -5.10
C GLY A 201 -0.56 -17.44 -4.87
N TYR A 202 0.24 -17.48 -5.94
CA TYR A 202 1.70 -17.54 -5.86
C TYR A 202 2.30 -16.13 -5.74
N GLY A 203 3.49 -16.05 -5.16
CA GLY A 203 4.29 -14.82 -5.21
C GLY A 203 5.01 -14.75 -6.54
N CYS A 204 5.06 -13.58 -7.17
CA CYS A 204 5.80 -13.42 -8.41
C CYS A 204 6.43 -12.02 -8.53
N LEU A 205 7.57 -11.95 -9.22
CA LEU A 205 8.26 -10.71 -9.55
C LEU A 205 8.87 -10.84 -10.94
N LEU A 206 8.86 -9.74 -11.71
CA LEU A 206 9.67 -9.66 -12.92
C LEU A 206 11.16 -9.72 -12.55
N ASN A 207 11.94 -10.50 -13.29
CA ASN A 207 13.37 -10.61 -13.06
C ASN A 207 14.02 -9.22 -13.23
N PRO A 208 14.58 -8.63 -12.16
CA PRO A 208 15.16 -7.30 -12.22
C PRO A 208 16.38 -7.28 -13.16
N ASN A 209 17.08 -8.41 -13.28
CA ASN A 209 18.29 -8.57 -14.10
C ASN A 209 17.98 -8.80 -15.58
N ASP A 210 16.71 -8.89 -15.96
CA ASP A 210 16.33 -9.03 -17.36
C ASP A 210 16.36 -7.68 -18.08
N THR A 211 17.36 -7.52 -18.94
CA THR A 211 17.60 -6.30 -19.73
C THR A 211 16.45 -5.95 -20.69
N SER A 212 15.55 -6.89 -20.98
CA SER A 212 14.37 -6.64 -21.82
C SER A 212 13.30 -5.80 -21.11
N ASN A 213 13.34 -5.70 -19.78
CA ASN A 213 12.35 -5.00 -18.95
C ASN A 213 12.75 -3.57 -18.55
N GLY A 214 13.89 -3.10 -19.06
CA GLY A 214 14.49 -1.80 -18.71
C GLY A 214 15.66 -1.94 -17.74
N THR A 215 16.36 -0.83 -17.47
CA THR A 215 17.49 -0.80 -16.55
C THR A 215 17.06 -0.14 -15.24
N TYR A 216 17.12 -0.88 -14.13
CA TYR A 216 16.85 -0.31 -12.81
C TYR A 216 18.06 0.50 -12.32
N HIS A 217 17.85 1.35 -11.31
CA HIS A 217 18.97 1.97 -10.60
C HIS A 217 19.66 0.94 -9.68
N SER A 218 20.96 1.07 -9.40
CA SER A 218 21.72 0.10 -8.59
C SER A 218 21.08 -0.20 -7.22
N SER A 219 20.57 0.84 -6.54
CA SER A 219 19.86 0.69 -5.27
C SER A 219 18.58 -0.15 -5.34
N GLN A 220 17.93 -0.19 -6.51
CA GLN A 220 16.73 -1.01 -6.72
C GLN A 220 17.11 -2.47 -6.96
N TYR A 221 18.20 -2.73 -7.68
CA TYR A 221 18.78 -4.08 -7.80
C TYR A 221 19.10 -4.67 -6.43
N ASP A 222 19.81 -3.92 -5.58
CA ASP A 222 20.15 -4.35 -4.23
C ASP A 222 18.91 -4.70 -3.40
N TYR A 223 17.85 -3.89 -3.51
CA TYR A 223 16.58 -4.14 -2.83
C TYR A 223 15.89 -5.42 -3.33
N TYR A 224 15.75 -5.59 -4.64
CA TYR A 224 15.10 -6.77 -5.21
C TYR A 224 15.91 -8.05 -4.93
N ASP A 225 17.24 -7.99 -5.02
CA ASP A 225 18.10 -9.13 -4.69
C ASP A 225 18.00 -9.51 -3.21
N ALA A 226 18.02 -8.52 -2.30
CA ALA A 226 17.83 -8.77 -0.88
C ALA A 226 16.45 -9.36 -0.59
N PHE A 227 15.42 -8.88 -1.28
CA PHE A 227 14.06 -9.37 -1.15
C PHE A 227 13.90 -10.82 -1.66
N ILE A 228 14.44 -11.14 -2.84
CA ILE A 228 14.39 -12.50 -3.41
C ILE A 228 15.13 -13.49 -2.50
N LYS A 229 16.27 -13.09 -1.93
CA LYS A 229 17.04 -13.94 -0.99
C LYS A 229 16.32 -14.23 0.32
N GLN A 230 15.33 -13.43 0.70
CA GLN A 230 14.52 -13.66 1.90
C GLN A 230 13.40 -14.68 1.67
N GLN A 231 13.14 -15.08 0.42
CA GLN A 231 12.12 -16.07 0.10
C GLN A 231 12.70 -17.49 0.19
N GLU A 232 12.00 -18.40 0.85
CA GLU A 232 12.49 -19.77 1.07
C GLU A 232 12.39 -20.66 -0.19
N ASN A 233 11.40 -20.42 -1.07
CA ASN A 233 11.10 -21.26 -2.23
C ASN A 233 11.03 -20.46 -3.55
N VAL A 234 12.17 -20.07 -4.11
CA VAL A 234 12.24 -19.28 -5.35
C VAL A 234 12.43 -20.15 -6.60
N THR A 235 11.62 -19.96 -7.63
CA THR A 235 11.80 -20.56 -8.97
C THR A 235 11.93 -19.49 -10.05
N TYR A 236 12.94 -19.62 -10.90
CA TYR A 236 13.11 -18.75 -12.05
C TYR A 236 12.42 -19.39 -13.25
N ILE A 237 11.52 -18.64 -13.90
CA ILE A 237 10.80 -19.08 -15.11
C ILE A 237 10.99 -18.06 -16.23
N SER A 238 10.92 -18.51 -17.47
CA SER A 238 11.06 -17.65 -18.65
C SER A 238 9.89 -17.86 -19.60
N THR A 239 9.32 -16.77 -20.12
CA THR A 239 8.26 -16.82 -21.14
C THR A 239 8.79 -17.19 -22.53
N ASP A 240 10.11 -17.07 -22.76
CA ASP A 240 10.76 -17.37 -24.04
C ASP A 240 11.16 -18.85 -24.19
N ARG A 241 11.09 -19.63 -23.10
CA ARG A 241 11.30 -21.09 -23.10
C ARG A 241 9.96 -21.81 -22.98
N ALA A 242 9.87 -22.99 -23.59
CA ALA A 242 8.70 -23.88 -23.59
C ALA A 242 8.20 -24.31 -22.19
N ASP A 243 8.84 -23.85 -21.12
CA ASP A 243 8.50 -24.08 -19.72
C ASP A 243 7.19 -23.36 -19.32
N ALA A 244 6.83 -22.26 -19.98
CA ALA A 244 5.61 -21.48 -19.70
C ALA A 244 4.30 -22.27 -19.93
N ASN A 245 4.28 -23.18 -20.92
CA ASN A 245 3.12 -24.04 -21.18
C ASN A 245 2.89 -25.10 -20.10
N THR A 246 3.89 -25.38 -19.26
CA THR A 246 3.77 -26.40 -18.20
C THR A 246 3.08 -25.83 -16.96
N VAL A 247 3.18 -24.51 -16.74
CA VAL A 247 2.54 -23.82 -15.60
C VAL A 247 1.09 -23.43 -15.91
N LEU A 248 0.77 -23.14 -17.17
CA LEU A 248 -0.57 -22.73 -17.62
C LEU A 248 -1.58 -23.89 -17.81
N CYS A 249 -1.18 -25.15 -17.60
CA CYS A 249 -1.98 -26.34 -17.95
C CYS A 249 -2.46 -27.18 -16.74
N HIS A 250 -2.41 -26.67 -15.51
CA HIS A 250 -2.89 -27.40 -14.33
C HIS A 250 -4.01 -26.70 -13.60
#